data_AF-A0A1G4MI20-F1
#
_entry.id   AF-A0A1G4MI20-F1
#
_cell.length_a   1.000
_cell.length_b   1.000
_cell.length_c   1.000
_cell.angle_alpha   90.00
_cell.angle_beta   90.00
_cell.angle_gamma   90.00
#
_symmetry.space_group_name_H-M   'P 1'
#
loop_
_entity.id
_entity.type
_entity.pdbx_description
1 polymer ?
#
loop_
_entity_poly.entity_id
_entity_poly.type
_entity_poly.pdbx_seq_one_letter_code
_entity_poly.pdbx_strand_id
1 'polypeptide(L)'
;MSEVTLVSAENVEFPVTRETAMISPTLKAMLSESFEDSEKKRIELKEIEAPILKKVIEYLQYCQKYQDATDTDDVPEFEVPTDMSLELLLVADYLNI
;
A
#
# COMPACT_ATOMS: atom_id res chain seq x y z
N MET A 1 17.72 5.57 -0.87
CA MET A 1 16.35 5.08 -1.16
C MET A 1 15.42 5.71 -0.13
N SER A 2 14.29 6.29 -0.54
CA SER A 2 13.35 6.84 0.44
C SER A 2 12.35 5.75 0.79
N GLU A 3 12.34 5.32 2.05
CA GLU A 3 11.33 4.42 2.59
C GLU A 3 10.25 5.23 3.31
N VAL A 4 9.04 4.69 3.35
CA VAL A 4 7.90 5.25 4.06
C VAL A 4 7.29 4.17 4.94
N THR A 5 6.74 4.54 6.09
CA THR A 5 6.17 3.59 7.04
C THR A 5 4.66 3.74 7.07
N LEU A 6 3.92 2.70 6.69
CA LEU A 6 2.47 2.68 6.82
C LEU A 6 2.12 2.08 8.17
N VAL A 7 1.30 2.76 8.96
CA VAL A 7 0.87 2.31 10.28
C VAL A 7 -0.59 1.91 10.19
N SER A 8 -0.94 0.69 10.55
CA SER A 8 -2.34 0.22 10.61
C SER A 8 -3.10 0.78 11.82
N ALA A 9 -4.40 0.51 11.88
CA ALA A 9 -5.27 0.82 13.01
C ALA A 9 -4.74 0.29 14.35
N GLU A 10 -4.09 -0.88 14.32
CA GLU A 10 -3.49 -1.54 15.49
C GLU A 10 -2.12 -0.98 15.88
N ASN A 11 -1.69 0.15 15.28
CA ASN A 11 -0.35 0.71 15.44
C ASN A 11 0.78 -0.22 14.96
N VAL A 12 0.48 -1.16 14.06
CA VAL A 12 1.49 -2.02 13.43
C VAL A 12 2.13 -1.27 12.27
N GLU A 13 3.46 -1.16 12.30
CA GLU A 13 4.27 -0.45 11.32
C GLU A 13 4.71 -1.37 10.18
N PHE A 14 4.46 -0.94 8.95
CA PHE A 14 4.83 -1.63 7.72
C PHE A 14 5.73 -0.74 6.86
N PRO A 15 7.05 -1.04 6.79
CA PRO A 15 7.97 -0.30 5.94
C PRO A 15 7.75 -0.67 4.47
N VAL A 16 7.58 0.34 3.62
CA VAL A 16 7.44 0.19 2.17
C VAL A 16 8.31 1.20 1.43
N THR A 17 8.70 0.89 0.20
CA THR A 17 9.46 1.85 -0.60
C THR A 17 8.55 3.01 -1.03
N ARG A 18 9.13 4.21 -1.15
CA ARG A 18 8.38 5.37 -1.66
C ARG A 18 7.80 5.11 -3.05
N GLU A 19 8.51 4.35 -3.88
CA GLU A 19 8.04 4.01 -5.22
C GLU A 19 6.76 3.17 -5.16
N THR A 20 6.68 2.20 -4.25
CA THR A 20 5.48 1.38 -4.06
C THR A 20 4.33 2.22 -3.50
N ALA A 21 4.61 3.08 -2.53
CA ALA A 21 3.61 3.99 -2.00
C ALA A 21 3.12 5.02 -3.03
N MET A 22 3.97 5.41 -3.99
CA MET A 22 3.62 6.35 -5.06
C MET A 22 2.67 5.77 -6.10
N ILE A 23 2.47 4.45 -6.14
CA ILE A 23 1.46 3.80 -7.00
C ILE A 23 0.07 4.24 -6.55
N SER A 24 -0.18 4.29 -5.24
CA SER A 24 -1.41 4.85 -4.70
C SER A 24 -1.34 6.38 -4.73
N PRO A 25 -2.23 7.06 -5.47
CA PRO A 25 -2.29 8.52 -5.46
C PRO A 25 -2.72 9.06 -4.09
N THR A 26 -3.52 8.32 -3.33
CA THR A 26 -3.90 8.66 -1.95
C THR A 26 -2.68 8.67 -1.03
N LEU A 27 -1.87 7.60 -1.01
CA LEU A 27 -0.64 7.57 -0.21
C LEU A 27 0.34 8.66 -0.66
N LYS A 28 0.44 8.90 -1.97
CA LYS A 28 1.27 9.98 -2.53
C LYS A 28 0.82 11.37 -2.04
N ALA A 29 -0.48 11.64 -2.01
CA ALA A 29 -1.02 12.89 -1.48
C ALA A 29 -0.70 13.03 0.01
N MET A 30 -0.98 11.99 0.81
CA MET A 30 -0.68 11.99 2.25
C MET A 30 0.80 12.17 2.56
N LEU A 31 1.70 11.57 1.76
CA LEU A 31 3.14 11.78 1.86
C LEU A 31 3.56 13.19 1.46
N SER A 32 2.87 13.79 0.50
CA SER A 32 3.12 15.17 0.08
C SER A 32 2.65 16.19 1.12
N GLU A 33 1.54 15.92 1.80
CA GLU A 33 1.03 16.75 2.90
C GLU A 33 1.88 16.58 4.18
N SER A 34 2.36 15.36 4.46
CA SER A 34 3.23 15.10 5.62
C SER A 34 4.67 15.61 5.42
N PHE A 35 4.99 16.20 4.27
CA PHE A 35 6.33 16.67 3.93
C PHE A 35 6.72 17.98 4.64
N GLU A 36 5.75 18.71 5.21
CA GLU A 36 6.02 19.91 6.01
C GLU A 36 6.64 19.57 7.39
N ASP A 37 6.46 18.35 7.90
CA ASP A 37 7.12 17.81 9.08
C ASP A 37 8.35 16.99 8.68
N SER A 38 9.50 17.67 8.61
CA SER A 38 10.78 17.23 7.98
C SER A 38 11.41 15.90 8.44
N GLU A 39 10.79 15.09 9.30
CA GLU A 39 11.37 13.84 9.82
C GLU A 39 10.47 12.60 9.75
N LYS A 40 9.15 12.73 9.56
CA LYS A 40 8.25 11.56 9.68
C LYS A 40 7.57 11.21 8.36
N LYS A 41 8.26 10.39 7.55
CA LYS A 41 7.70 9.71 6.37
C LYS A 41 6.77 8.55 6.75
N ARG A 42 5.85 8.77 7.68
CA ARG A 42 4.93 7.73 8.16
C ARG A 42 3.48 8.14 7.95
N ILE A 43 2.65 7.20 7.53
CA ILE A 43 1.23 7.41 7.24
C ILE A 43 0.44 6.56 8.21
N GLU A 44 -0.43 7.17 8.99
CA GLU A 44 -1.23 6.47 10.00
C GLU A 44 -2.63 6.19 9.43
N LEU A 45 -2.88 4.93 9.08
CA LEU A 45 -4.12 4.42 8.50
C LEU A 45 -4.98 3.80 9.60
N LYS A 46 -5.64 4.66 10.37
CA LYS A 46 -6.44 4.27 11.54
C LYS A 46 -7.71 3.49 11.21
N GLU A 47 -8.09 3.45 9.94
CA GLU A 47 -9.29 2.76 9.45
C GLU A 47 -8.96 1.39 8.84
N ILE A 48 -7.68 1.04 8.72
CA ILE A 48 -7.23 -0.18 8.02
C ILE A 48 -6.56 -1.12 9.02
N GLU A 49 -7.08 -2.33 9.15
CA GLU A 49 -6.49 -3.35 10.01
C GLU A 49 -5.12 -3.83 9.47
N ALA A 50 -4.26 -4.33 10.37
CA ALA A 50 -2.94 -4.83 10.01
C ALA A 50 -2.96 -5.92 8.90
N PRO A 51 -3.83 -6.95 8.92
CA PRO A 51 -3.88 -7.95 7.87
C PRO A 51 -4.29 -7.37 6.51
N ILE A 52 -5.25 -6.44 6.49
CA ILE A 52 -5.71 -5.78 5.26
C ILE A 52 -4.57 -4.93 4.68
N LEU A 53 -3.96 -4.09 5.51
CA LEU A 53 -2.87 -3.22 5.08
C LEU A 53 -1.70 -4.02 4.51
N LYS A 54 -1.32 -5.12 5.17
CA LYS A 54 -0.28 -6.02 4.68
C LYS A 54 -0.59 -6.54 3.27
N LYS A 55 -1.83 -6.98 3.03
CA LYS A 55 -2.23 -7.53 1.74
C LYS A 55 -2.28 -6.46 0.65
N VAL A 56 -2.70 -5.23 0.97
CA VAL A 56 -2.61 -4.08 0.07
C VAL A 56 -1.16 -3.77 -0.29
N ILE A 57 -0.25 -3.79 0.69
CA ILE A 57 1.18 -3.57 0.43
C ILE A 57 1.73 -4.64 -0.51
N GLU A 58 1.40 -5.92 -0.27
CA GLU A 58 1.77 -7.02 -1.18
C GLU A 58 1.24 -6.77 -2.59
N TYR A 59 -0.01 -6.28 -2.72
CA TYR A 59 -0.61 -5.94 -4.02
C TYR A 59 0.10 -4.75 -4.70
N LEU A 60 0.46 -3.71 -3.96
CA LEU A 60 1.20 -2.57 -4.51
C LEU A 60 2.60 -3.00 -4.99
N GLN A 61 3.30 -3.83 -4.22
CA GLN A 61 4.61 -4.38 -4.60
C GLN A 61 4.49 -5.28 -5.82
N TYR A 62 3.43 -6.08 -5.88
CA TYR A 62 3.10 -6.89 -7.03
C TYR A 62 2.87 -6.02 -8.26
N CYS A 63 1.99 -5.02 -8.17
CA CYS A 63 1.72 -4.08 -9.24
C CYS A 63 3.01 -3.40 -9.71
N GLN A 64 3.86 -2.95 -8.79
CA GLN A 64 5.17 -2.39 -9.14
C GLN A 64 6.07 -3.37 -9.91
N LYS A 65 6.18 -4.59 -9.39
CA LYS A 65 7.09 -5.61 -9.93
C LYS A 65 6.67 -6.05 -11.32
N TYR A 66 5.36 -6.09 -11.57
CA TYR A 66 4.78 -6.54 -12.83
C TYR A 66 4.32 -5.39 -13.75
N GLN A 67 4.41 -4.11 -13.37
CA GLN A 67 4.02 -3.00 -14.26
C GLN A 67 4.87 -2.96 -15.54
N ASP A 68 6.13 -3.38 -15.44
CA ASP A 68 7.10 -3.42 -16.55
C ASP A 68 7.21 -4.82 -17.17
N ALA A 69 6.47 -5.80 -16.63
CA ALA A 69 6.44 -7.14 -17.18
C ALA A 69 5.72 -7.13 -18.53
N THR A 70 6.48 -7.38 -19.60
CA THR A 70 5.95 -7.43 -20.97
C THR A 70 5.22 -8.74 -21.26
N ASP A 71 5.46 -9.76 -20.43
CA ASP A 71 4.93 -11.11 -20.56
C ASP A 71 3.99 -11.40 -19.39
N THR A 72 2.71 -11.61 -19.68
CA THR A 72 1.67 -11.89 -18.68
C THR A 72 1.72 -13.32 -18.15
N ASP A 73 2.52 -14.20 -18.76
CA ASP A 73 2.65 -15.61 -18.35
C ASP A 73 3.48 -15.80 -17.06
N ASP A 74 4.30 -14.80 -16.67
CA ASP A 74 5.12 -14.85 -15.44
C ASP A 74 4.47 -14.15 -14.23
N VAL A 75 3.22 -13.70 -14.40
CA VAL A 75 2.48 -12.87 -13.44
C VAL A 75 1.65 -13.79 -12.51
N PRO A 76 2.07 -14.06 -11.26
CA PRO A 76 1.47 -15.08 -10.42
C PRO A 76 0.13 -14.63 -9.85
N GLU A 77 -0.87 -15.51 -9.81
CA GLU A 77 -2.19 -15.15 -9.29
C GLU A 77 -2.14 -14.60 -7.86
N PHE A 78 -2.71 -13.42 -7.67
CA PHE A 78 -2.82 -12.81 -6.35
C PHE A 78 -4.03 -13.37 -5.62
N GLU A 79 -3.82 -14.41 -4.82
CA GLU A 79 -4.90 -15.01 -4.03
C GLU A 79 -5.34 -14.07 -2.91
N VAL A 80 -6.61 -13.67 -2.94
CA VAL A 80 -7.27 -12.87 -1.90
C VAL A 80 -8.25 -13.74 -1.12
N PRO A 81 -8.11 -13.86 0.20
CA PRO A 81 -9.07 -14.61 1.01
C PRO A 81 -10.45 -13.95 0.94
N THR A 82 -11.50 -14.76 0.76
CA THR A 82 -12.87 -14.26 0.64
C THR A 82 -13.32 -13.48 1.88
N ASP A 83 -12.83 -13.86 3.06
CA ASP A 83 -13.16 -13.24 4.34
C ASP A 83 -12.78 -11.74 4.40
N MET A 84 -11.67 -11.36 3.74
CA MET A 84 -11.16 -9.98 3.71
C MET A 84 -11.39 -9.26 2.37
N SER A 85 -12.09 -9.89 1.43
CA SER A 85 -12.29 -9.36 0.08
C SER A 85 -13.06 -8.03 0.06
N LEU A 86 -14.06 -7.88 0.93
CA LEU A 86 -14.86 -6.66 1.04
C LEU A 86 -14.04 -5.49 1.58
N GLU A 87 -13.30 -5.72 2.66
CA GLU A 87 -12.45 -4.69 3.26
C GLU A 87 -11.31 -4.29 2.34
N LEU A 88 -10.67 -5.27 1.68
CA LEU A 88 -9.65 -4.99 0.68
C LEU A 88 -10.19 -4.15 -0.47
N LEU A 89 -11.42 -4.41 -0.93
CA LEU A 89 -12.05 -3.61 -1.98
C LEU A 89 -12.27 -2.16 -1.52
N LEU A 90 -12.77 -1.96 -0.30
CA LEU A 90 -12.97 -0.63 0.27
C LEU A 90 -11.64 0.13 0.41
N VAL A 91 -10.60 -0.56 0.87
CA VAL A 91 -9.27 0.03 1.03
C VAL A 91 -8.61 0.29 -0.32
N ALA A 92 -8.78 -0.59 -1.31
CA ALA A 92 -8.29 -0.38 -2.67
C ALA A 92 -8.94 0.87 -3.30
N ASP A 93 -10.27 1.02 -3.15
CA ASP A 93 -10.99 2.22 -3.59
C ASP A 93 -10.50 3.48 -2.85
N TYR A 94 -10.36 3.42 -1.53
CA TYR A 94 -9.81 4.51 -0.72
C TYR A 94 -8.40 4.92 -1.16
N LEU A 95 -7.53 3.92 -1.39
CA LEU A 95 -6.16 4.12 -1.84
C LEU A 95 -6.06 4.38 -3.36
N ASN A 96 -7.19 4.33 -4.08
CA ASN A 96 -7.29 4.52 -5.53
C ASN A 96 -6.34 3.59 -6.32
N ILE A 97 -6.44 2.27 -6.07
CA ILE A 97 -5.64 1.21 -6.73
C ILE A 97 -6.48 0.03 -7.20
#